data_AF-A0A2G8Y801-F1
#
_entry.id   AF-A0A2G8Y801-F1
#
_cell.length_a   1.000
_cell.length_b   1.000
_cell.length_c   1.000
_cell.angle_alpha   90.00
_cell.angle_beta   90.00
_cell.angle_gamma   90.00
#
_symmetry.space_group_name_H-M   'P 1'
#
loop_
_entity.id
_entity.type
_entity.pdbx_description
1 polymer ?
#
loop_
_entity_poly.entity_id
_entity_poly.type
_entity_poly.pdbx_seq_one_letter_code
_entity_poly.pdbx_strand_id
1 'polypeptide(L)'
;MRNSVRVAVRTRPTPNFNDKIFCIDEEQGTIDVTVPSRNDVSHFKFDKMFHNAPQERVFDDCVRDIITSVMEGYNGTVMVYGQTGAGKTFTMSGGPRNFELRGIIPRAISAIYEEVSNRPETAYTIRISYTEIYTEFMYDLLSSLSVGKQSGNELQ
;
A
#
# COMPACT_ATOMS: atom_id res chain seq x y z
N MET A 1 14.86 9.36 -17.94
CA MET A 1 14.77 9.99 -16.60
C MET A 1 14.72 8.87 -15.58
N ARG A 2 15.49 8.95 -14.49
CA ARG A 2 15.45 7.93 -13.41
C ARG A 2 14.17 8.18 -12.60
N ASN A 3 13.21 7.25 -12.65
CA ASN A 3 12.11 7.25 -11.69
C ASN A 3 12.66 6.81 -10.33
N SER A 4 12.68 7.73 -9.37
CA SER A 4 12.94 7.41 -7.97
C SER A 4 11.77 6.62 -7.38
N VAL A 5 12.06 5.83 -6.35
CA VAL A 5 11.00 5.20 -5.54
C VAL A 5 10.16 6.31 -4.91
N ARG A 6 8.84 6.29 -5.15
CA ARG A 6 7.89 7.19 -4.50
C ARG A 6 7.57 6.69 -3.10
N VAL A 7 7.65 7.56 -2.11
CA VAL A 7 7.37 7.28 -0.71
C VAL A 7 6.20 8.14 -0.25
N ALA A 8 5.15 7.46 0.21
CA ALA A 8 3.99 8.10 0.82
C ALA A 8 3.87 7.70 2.29
N VAL A 9 3.51 8.65 3.14
CA VAL A 9 3.23 8.38 4.55
C VAL A 9 1.74 8.49 4.79
N ARG A 10 1.18 7.51 5.50
CA ARG A 10 -0.22 7.51 5.93
C ARG A 10 -0.30 7.33 7.42
N THR A 11 -0.91 8.29 8.12
CA THR A 11 -1.20 8.16 9.53
C THR A 11 -2.53 7.43 9.76
N ARG A 12 -2.56 6.62 10.82
CA ARG A 12 -3.79 5.95 11.24
C ARG A 12 -4.71 6.97 11.92
N PRO A 13 -6.00 7.03 11.56
CA PRO A 13 -6.96 7.87 12.28
C PRO A 13 -7.00 7.53 13.77
N THR A 14 -6.91 8.56 14.61
CA THR A 14 -6.99 8.46 16.07
C THR A 14 -7.75 9.67 16.62
N PRO A 15 -8.66 9.49 17.58
CA PRO A 15 -9.35 10.62 18.22
C PRO A 15 -8.40 11.47 19.07
N ASN A 16 -7.27 10.90 19.51
CA ASN A 16 -6.27 11.56 20.35
C ASN A 16 -4.97 11.73 19.58
N PHE A 17 -5.02 12.44 18.45
CA PHE A 17 -3.81 12.79 17.72
C PHE A 17 -3.00 13.83 18.52
N ASN A 18 -1.68 13.67 18.57
CA ASN A 18 -0.84 14.53 19.39
C ASN A 18 -0.20 15.62 18.51
N ASP A 19 -0.97 16.69 18.26
CA ASP A 19 -0.54 17.84 17.44
C ASP A 19 0.69 18.56 18.01
N LYS A 20 1.02 18.36 19.29
CA LYS A 20 2.24 18.91 19.90
C LYS A 20 3.49 18.12 19.52
N ILE A 21 3.34 16.85 19.18
CA ILE A 21 4.45 15.97 18.78
C ILE A 21 4.54 15.90 17.26
N PHE A 22 3.41 15.86 16.56
CA PHE A 22 3.36 15.70 15.11
C PHE A 22 2.66 16.89 14.47
N CYS A 23 3.39 17.65 13.66
CA CYS A 23 2.80 18.69 12.81
C CYS A 23 2.84 18.19 11.36
N ILE A 24 1.66 18.01 10.75
CA ILE A 24 1.51 17.45 9.40
C ILE A 24 1.07 18.56 8.44
N ASP A 25 1.75 18.67 7.31
CA ASP A 25 1.31 19.45 6.16
C ASP A 25 1.13 18.50 4.96
N GLU A 26 -0.13 18.20 4.65
CA GLU A 26 -0.47 17.31 3.54
C GLU A 26 -0.17 17.92 2.16
N GLU A 27 -0.29 19.24 2.03
CA GLU A 27 -0.09 19.94 0.76
C GLU A 27 1.39 19.96 0.37
N GLN A 28 2.26 20.16 1.35
CA GLN A 28 3.71 20.15 1.16
C GLN A 28 4.33 18.75 1.26
N GLY A 29 3.57 17.77 1.74
CA GLY A 29 4.05 16.41 1.95
C GLY A 29 5.05 16.30 3.10
N THR A 30 4.93 17.14 4.12
CA THR A 30 5.90 17.24 5.22
C THR A 30 5.31 16.84 6.57
N ILE A 31 6.17 16.33 7.44
CA ILE A 31 5.86 16.06 8.84
C ILE A 31 7.02 16.46 9.74
N ASP A 32 6.70 17.22 10.77
CA ASP A 32 7.63 17.60 11.83
C ASP A 32 7.35 16.77 13.07
N VAL A 33 8.41 16.18 13.62
CA VAL A 33 8.36 15.33 14.81
C VAL A 33 9.14 15.98 15.94
N THR A 34 8.42 16.49 16.93
CA THR A 34 9.00 17.06 18.15
C THR A 34 9.35 15.94 19.12
N VAL A 35 10.59 15.91 19.60
CA VAL A 35 11.07 14.94 20.61
C VAL A 35 11.24 15.68 21.94
N PRO A 36 10.26 15.61 22.87
CA PRO A 36 10.26 16.43 24.09
C PRO A 36 11.48 16.19 24.98
N SER A 37 11.98 14.96 25.00
CA SER A 37 13.17 14.59 25.79
C SER A 37 14.47 15.20 25.29
N ARG A 38 14.52 15.63 24.02
CA ARG A 38 15.71 16.23 23.39
C ARG A 38 15.55 17.72 23.09
N ASN A 39 14.36 18.28 23.29
CA ASN A 39 13.99 19.64 22.89
C ASN A 39 14.39 19.93 21.43
N ASP A 40 14.14 18.95 20.56
CA ASP A 40 14.57 18.94 19.16
C ASP A 40 13.39 18.58 18.25
N VAL A 41 13.42 19.07 17.00
CA VAL A 41 12.39 18.87 16.00
C VAL A 41 13.04 18.27 14.75
N SER A 42 12.58 17.07 14.38
CA SER A 42 13.01 16.41 13.15
C SER A 42 12.02 16.70 12.03
N HIS A 43 12.53 17.23 10.91
CA HIS A 43 11.73 17.59 9.74
C HIS A 43 11.87 16.52 8.65
N PHE A 44 10.75 16.02 8.12
CA PHE A 44 10.73 15.02 7.05
C PHE A 44 9.84 15.47 5.89
N LYS A 45 10.28 15.17 4.67
CA LYS A 45 9.52 15.42 3.43
C LYS A 45 9.38 14.13 2.64
N PHE A 46 8.18 13.89 2.14
CA PHE A 46 7.80 12.72 1.36
C PHE A 46 7.07 13.15 0.08
N ASP A 47 6.87 12.23 -0.87
CA ASP A 47 6.14 12.53 -2.10
C ASP A 47 4.66 12.80 -1.82
N LYS A 48 4.09 12.11 -0.82
CA LYS A 48 2.71 12.27 -0.37
C LYS A 48 2.58 12.05 1.14
N MET A 49 1.66 12.79 1.73
CA MET A 49 1.33 12.70 3.15
C MET A 49 -0.19 12.62 3.29
N PHE A 50 -0.66 11.65 4.08
CA PHE A 50 -2.08 11.39 4.30
C PHE A 50 -2.41 11.36 5.80
N HIS A 51 -3.28 12.25 6.26
CA HIS A 51 -3.82 12.27 7.60
C HIS A 51 -5.35 12.15 7.56
N ASN A 52 -5.89 11.17 8.28
CA ASN A 52 -7.32 10.84 8.23
C ASN A 52 -7.90 10.61 6.82
N ALA A 53 -7.05 10.25 5.85
CA ALA A 53 -7.45 10.14 4.45
C ALA A 53 -8.28 8.87 4.17
N PRO A 54 -9.32 8.99 3.31
CA PRO A 54 -10.11 7.84 2.86
C PRO A 54 -9.26 6.90 2.00
N GLN A 55 -9.69 5.64 1.89
CA GLN A 55 -8.98 4.62 1.11
C GLN A 55 -8.86 4.97 -0.37
N GLU A 56 -9.90 5.60 -0.92
CA GLU A 56 -9.95 6.02 -2.32
C GLU A 56 -8.87 7.03 -2.65
N ARG A 57 -8.75 8.12 -1.88
CA ARG A 57 -7.70 9.12 -2.07
C ARG A 57 -6.30 8.50 -2.03
N VAL A 58 -6.04 7.58 -1.11
CA VAL A 58 -4.74 6.88 -1.02
C VAL A 58 -4.50 6.01 -2.25
N PHE A 59 -5.53 5.35 -2.77
CA PHE A 59 -5.44 4.54 -3.98
C PHE A 59 -5.18 5.40 -5.22
N ASP A 60 -5.94 6.48 -5.40
CA ASP A 60 -5.83 7.37 -6.56
C ASP A 60 -4.45 8.02 -6.63
N ASP A 61 -3.96 8.59 -5.52
CA ASP A 61 -2.69 9.33 -5.50
C ASP A 61 -1.45 8.42 -5.58
N CYS A 62 -1.53 7.16 -5.13
CA CYS A 62 -0.35 6.29 -5.02
C CYS A 62 -0.32 5.16 -6.06
N VAL A 63 -1.49 4.67 -6.50
CA VAL A 63 -1.59 3.37 -7.19
C VAL A 63 -2.14 3.51 -8.62
N ARG A 64 -3.00 4.49 -8.90
CA ARG A 64 -3.64 4.63 -10.21
C ARG A 64 -2.63 4.73 -11.36
N ASP A 65 -1.62 5.59 -11.24
CA ASP A 65 -0.53 5.71 -12.24
C ASP A 65 0.29 4.42 -12.41
N ILE A 66 0.43 3.64 -11.33
CA ILE A 66 1.15 2.36 -11.38
C ILE A 66 0.37 1.37 -12.23
N ILE A 67 -0.96 1.33 -12.08
CA ILE A 67 -1.83 0.47 -12.89
C ILE A 67 -1.75 0.89 -14.36
N THR A 68 -1.83 2.19 -14.67
CA THR A 68 -1.68 2.67 -16.05
C THR A 68 -0.34 2.22 -16.64
N SER A 69 0.76 2.35 -15.89
CA SER A 69 2.08 1.86 -16.32
C SER A 69 2.11 0.33 -16.53
N VAL A 70 1.45 -0.44 -15.68
CA VAL A 70 1.35 -1.90 -15.82
C VAL A 70 0.58 -2.28 -17.10
N MET A 71 -0.49 -1.55 -17.42
CA MET A 71 -1.25 -1.77 -18.66
C MET A 71 -0.44 -1.44 -19.92
N GLU A 72 0.60 -0.61 -19.80
CA GLU A 72 1.59 -0.30 -20.86
C GLU A 72 2.76 -1.30 -20.92
N GLY A 73 2.79 -2.30 -20.03
CA GLY A 73 3.82 -3.36 -20.02
C GLY A 73 4.98 -3.13 -19.05
N TYR A 74 4.88 -2.15 -18.13
CA TYR A 74 5.87 -1.94 -17.07
C TYR A 74 5.58 -2.77 -15.81
N ASN A 75 6.62 -3.06 -15.02
CA ASN A 75 6.43 -3.67 -13.71
C ASN A 75 6.07 -2.62 -12.66
N GLY A 76 5.04 -2.90 -11.85
CA GLY A 76 4.59 -2.03 -10.76
C GLY A 76 4.57 -2.76 -9.41
N THR A 77 5.14 -2.14 -8.38
CA THR A 77 5.17 -2.69 -7.01
C THR A 77 4.67 -1.65 -6.02
N VAL A 78 3.75 -2.06 -5.14
CA VAL A 78 3.30 -1.27 -3.99
C VAL A 78 3.64 -2.04 -2.72
N MET A 79 4.40 -1.41 -1.83
CA MET A 79 4.79 -1.99 -0.55
C MET A 79 4.35 -1.07 0.58
N VAL A 80 3.82 -1.66 1.65
CA VAL A 80 3.36 -0.90 2.83
C VAL A 80 4.19 -1.31 4.03
N TYR A 81 4.80 -0.33 4.68
CA TYR A 81 5.73 -0.53 5.77
C TYR A 81 5.30 0.26 7.02
N GLY A 82 5.67 -0.22 8.20
CA GLY A 82 5.38 0.42 9.48
C GLY A 82 5.22 -0.57 10.63
N GLN A 83 5.08 -0.06 11.85
CA GLN A 83 4.93 -0.89 13.05
C GLN A 83 3.64 -1.75 13.03
N THR A 84 3.58 -2.78 13.87
CA THR A 84 2.34 -3.54 14.13
C THR A 84 1.25 -2.60 14.62
N GLY A 85 0.04 -2.74 14.09
CA GLY A 85 -1.09 -1.86 14.42
C GLY A 85 -1.11 -0.49 13.72
N ALA A 86 -0.09 -0.15 12.91
CA ALA A 86 -0.05 1.11 12.15
C ALA A 86 -1.08 1.20 11.00
N GLY A 87 -1.69 0.08 10.61
CA GLY A 87 -2.69 0.05 9.55
C GLY A 87 -2.22 -0.52 8.21
N LYS A 88 -1.08 -1.22 8.13
CA LYS A 88 -0.58 -1.87 6.90
C LYS A 88 -1.65 -2.73 6.21
N THR A 89 -2.22 -3.71 6.92
CA THR A 89 -3.29 -4.59 6.41
C THR A 89 -4.56 -3.81 6.05
N PHE A 90 -4.88 -2.76 6.81
CA PHE A 90 -6.02 -1.90 6.51
C PHE A 90 -5.79 -1.11 5.21
N THR A 91 -4.58 -0.63 4.95
CA THR A 91 -4.24 0.04 3.69
C THR A 91 -4.27 -0.93 2.51
N MET A 92 -3.70 -2.14 2.64
CA MET A 92 -3.68 -3.12 1.54
C MET A 92 -5.04 -3.77 1.27
N SER A 93 -5.63 -4.41 2.28
CA SER A 93 -6.85 -5.21 2.08
C SER A 93 -8.11 -4.41 2.37
N GLY A 94 -8.04 -3.50 3.35
CA GLY A 94 -9.19 -2.72 3.79
C GLY A 94 -10.00 -3.35 4.91
N GLY A 95 -11.14 -2.72 5.20
CA GLY A 95 -12.12 -3.21 6.16
C GLY A 95 -13.04 -4.28 5.54
N PRO A 96 -13.47 -5.29 6.31
CA PRO A 96 -14.18 -6.46 5.77
C PRO A 96 -15.64 -6.22 5.37
N ARG A 97 -16.25 -5.08 5.74
CA ARG A 97 -17.72 -4.91 5.68
C ARG A 97 -18.21 -3.77 4.78
N ASN A 98 -17.39 -2.76 4.51
CA ASN A 98 -17.83 -1.56 3.80
C ASN A 98 -17.03 -1.37 2.51
N PHE A 99 -17.73 -1.08 1.41
CA PHE A 99 -17.11 -0.86 0.10
C PHE A 99 -16.10 0.30 0.13
N GLU A 100 -16.44 1.40 0.79
CA GLU A 100 -15.55 2.56 0.97
C GLU A 100 -14.25 2.21 1.69
N LEU A 101 -14.30 1.22 2.59
CA LEU A 101 -13.14 0.78 3.37
C LEU A 101 -12.26 -0.22 2.64
N ARG A 102 -12.59 -0.65 1.43
CA ARG A 102 -11.73 -1.51 0.60
C ARG A 102 -10.37 -0.87 0.38
N GLY A 103 -9.31 -1.64 0.57
CA GLY A 103 -7.93 -1.17 0.45
C GLY A 103 -7.42 -1.20 -0.99
N ILE A 104 -6.11 -1.10 -1.13
CA ILE A 104 -5.39 -1.08 -2.42
C ILE A 104 -5.65 -2.34 -3.25
N ILE A 105 -5.55 -3.54 -2.68
CA ILE A 105 -5.65 -4.81 -3.43
C ILE A 105 -6.99 -4.93 -4.18
N PRO A 106 -8.17 -4.87 -3.51
CA PRO A 106 -9.44 -5.00 -4.21
C PRO A 106 -9.70 -3.85 -5.21
N ARG A 107 -9.21 -2.63 -4.92
CA ARG A 107 -9.32 -1.49 -5.85
C ARG A 107 -8.44 -1.66 -7.09
N ALA A 108 -7.23 -2.19 -6.92
CA ALA A 108 -6.30 -2.45 -8.00
C ALA A 108 -6.83 -3.52 -8.96
N ILE A 109 -7.39 -4.61 -8.42
CA ILE A 109 -8.05 -5.63 -9.25
C ILE A 109 -9.19 -4.99 -10.05
N SER A 110 -10.07 -4.21 -9.41
CA SER A 110 -11.17 -3.53 -10.09
C SER A 110 -10.69 -2.61 -11.21
N ALA A 111 -9.69 -1.77 -10.93
CA ALA A 111 -9.14 -0.82 -11.89
C ALA A 111 -8.45 -1.52 -13.08
N ILE A 112 -7.75 -2.64 -12.86
CA ILE A 112 -7.18 -3.43 -13.96
C ILE A 112 -8.27 -3.93 -14.91
N TYR A 113 -9.38 -4.47 -14.37
CA TYR A 113 -10.50 -4.93 -15.21
C TYR A 113 -11.22 -3.78 -15.92
N GLU A 114 -11.29 -2.60 -15.31
CA GLU A 114 -11.79 -1.37 -15.93
C GLU A 114 -10.90 -0.96 -17.12
N GLU A 115 -9.58 -0.93 -16.93
CA GLU A 115 -8.61 -0.61 -17.98
C GLU A 115 -8.65 -1.60 -19.16
N VAL A 116 -8.86 -2.89 -18.89
CA VAL A 116 -9.09 -3.92 -19.92
C VAL A 116 -10.37 -3.65 -20.71
N SER A 117 -11.46 -3.31 -20.01
CA SER A 117 -12.75 -3.04 -20.64
C SER A 117 -12.70 -1.80 -21.54
N ASN A 118 -11.83 -0.84 -21.22
CA ASN A 118 -11.61 0.38 -21.98
C ASN A 118 -10.70 0.21 -23.21
N ARG A 119 -10.09 -0.97 -23.41
CA ARG A 119 -9.16 -1.28 -24.53
C ARG A 119 -9.58 -2.55 -25.29
N PRO A 120 -10.78 -2.56 -25.92
CA PRO A 120 -11.35 -3.77 -26.54
C PRO A 120 -10.52 -4.33 -27.71
N GLU A 121 -9.62 -3.53 -28.29
CA GLU A 121 -8.70 -3.92 -29.36
C GLU A 121 -7.53 -4.78 -28.87
N THR A 122 -7.27 -4.80 -27.56
CA THR A 122 -6.15 -5.53 -26.97
C THR A 122 -6.64 -6.77 -26.22
N ALA A 123 -6.06 -7.94 -26.51
CA ALA A 123 -6.36 -9.17 -25.79
C ALA A 123 -5.47 -9.29 -24.54
N TYR A 124 -6.09 -9.43 -23.36
CA TYR A 124 -5.39 -9.56 -22.09
C TYR A 124 -5.53 -10.97 -21.50
N THR A 125 -4.48 -11.47 -20.85
CA THR A 125 -4.53 -12.64 -19.97
C THR A 125 -4.08 -12.22 -18.58
N ILE A 126 -4.98 -12.29 -17.60
CA ILE A 126 -4.70 -11.91 -16.21
C ILE A 126 -4.47 -13.17 -15.38
N ARG A 127 -3.40 -13.17 -14.57
CA ARG A 127 -3.08 -14.23 -13.61
C ARG A 127 -2.83 -13.61 -12.24
N ILE A 128 -3.24 -14.30 -11.19
CA ILE A 128 -3.05 -13.86 -9.80
C ILE A 128 -2.34 -14.99 -9.05
N SER A 129 -1.31 -14.61 -8.30
CA SER A 129 -0.67 -15.45 -7.28
C SER A 129 -0.78 -14.75 -5.92
N TYR A 130 -0.79 -15.51 -4.83
CA TYR A 130 -0.78 -14.93 -3.49
C TYR A 130 0.10 -15.77 -2.58
N THR A 131 1.08 -15.12 -1.95
CA THR A 131 2.18 -15.80 -1.27
C THR A 131 2.48 -15.10 0.05
N GLU A 132 2.75 -15.88 1.09
CA GLU A 132 3.19 -15.40 2.41
C GLU A 132 4.63 -15.85 2.66
N ILE A 133 5.44 -14.94 3.21
CA ILE A 133 6.76 -15.28 3.76
C ILE A 133 6.63 -15.22 5.28
N TYR A 134 6.79 -16.37 5.94
CA TYR A 134 6.75 -16.49 7.38
C TYR A 134 7.97 -17.24 7.88
N THR A 135 8.79 -16.59 8.70
CA THR A 135 10.02 -17.17 9.29
C THR A 135 10.92 -17.81 8.23
N GLU A 136 11.26 -17.05 7.19
CA GLU A 136 12.06 -17.48 6.02
C GLU A 136 11.43 -18.55 5.10
N PHE A 137 10.23 -19.06 5.42
CA PHE A 137 9.51 -20.00 4.57
C PHE A 137 8.46 -19.30 3.72
N MET A 138 8.34 -19.76 2.47
CA MET A 138 7.37 -19.25 1.50
C MET A 138 6.16 -20.20 1.39
N TYR A 139 4.96 -19.65 1.52
CA TYR A 139 3.70 -20.38 1.48
C TYR A 139 2.82 -19.85 0.35
N ASP A 140 2.29 -20.74 -0.48
CA ASP A 140 1.29 -20.41 -1.49
C ASP A 140 -0.10 -20.38 -0.85
N LEU A 141 -0.69 -19.20 -0.76
CA LEU A 141 -1.98 -18.95 -0.12
C LEU A 141 -3.18 -19.35 -1.01
N LEU A 142 -2.95 -19.65 -2.29
CA LEU A 142 -3.98 -20.15 -3.22
C LEU A 142 -3.86 -21.66 -3.49
N SER A 143 -2.86 -22.32 -2.90
CA SER A 143 -2.69 -23.76 -3.02
C SER A 143 -3.84 -24.53 -2.37
N SER A 144 -4.23 -25.65 -2.98
CA SER A 144 -5.21 -26.60 -2.40
C SER A 144 -4.67 -27.39 -1.21
N LEU A 145 -3.37 -27.28 -0.91
CA LEU A 145 -2.72 -27.96 0.22
C LEU A 145 -2.75 -27.06 1.46
N SER A 146 -3.14 -27.63 2.60
CA SER A 146 -3.15 -26.90 3.87
C SER A 146 -1.76 -26.33 4.22
N VAL A 147 -1.71 -25.12 4.77
CA VAL A 147 -0.46 -24.37 5.08
C VAL A 147 0.56 -25.22 5.85
N GLY A 148 0.11 -26.09 6.75
CA GLY A 148 0.98 -27.01 7.52
C GLY A 148 1.53 -28.23 6.76
N LYS A 149 1.15 -28.43 5.49
CA LYS A 149 1.65 -29.49 4.59
C LYS A 149 2.50 -28.94 3.45
N GLN A 150 2.64 -27.62 3.34
CA GLN A 150 3.56 -27.03 2.38
C GLN A 150 4.97 -27.15 2.96
N SER A 151 5.76 -28.08 2.41
CA SER A 151 7.20 -28.11 2.67
C SER A 151 7.77 -26.81 2.15
N GLY A 152 8.24 -25.94 3.05
CA GLY A 152 9.02 -24.79 2.64
C GLY A 152 10.22 -25.30 1.86
N ASN A 153 10.28 -24.99 0.57
CA ASN A 153 11.48 -25.31 -0.20
C ASN A 153 12.57 -24.37 0.29
N GLU A 154 13.55 -24.90 1.01
CA GLU A 154 14.83 -24.23 1.23
C GLU A 154 15.41 -23.91 -0.15
N LEU A 155 15.67 -22.62 -0.41
CA LEU A 155 16.45 -22.21 -1.56
C LEU A 155 17.89 -22.70 -1.33
N GLN A 156 18.31 -23.71 -2.10
CA GLN A 156 19.73 -24.01 -2.31
C GLN A 156 20.35 -23.00 -3.27
#